data_AF-A0A395H1Z8-F1
#
_entry.id   AF-A0A395H1Z8-F1
#
_cell.length_a   1.000
_cell.length_b   1.000
_cell.length_c   1.000
_cell.angle_alpha   90.00
_cell.angle_beta   90.00
_cell.angle_gamma   90.00
#
_symmetry.space_group_name_H-M   'P 1'
#
loop_
_entity.id
_entity.type
_entity.pdbx_description
1 polymer ?
#
loop_
_entity_poly.entity_id
_entity_poly.type
_entity_poly.pdbx_seq_one_letter_code
_entity_poly.pdbx_strand_id
1 'polypeptide(L)'
;MISSVLSYLAVTWLAGQASAIELTVSKTGGNSSSSLLYGIMFEDINNSGDGGIHGQVLRNNGFQGDDPGLTAYSAVGDVTISQDTSEPLSSAITSSLKVSVPSGTTGYVGFANEGYDGVPVLETTYDNYFYVKGDYSGTVNLRLVGNSSGIVYADHNITVASTTSNFTYYETSFTSSVSADANNVWQLRFDASKVAGSSLNFGLVQLFPPTYNSRSNGLRNDVASFLAEVKASFLRFPGGNNLEGASPSDRWKWNETIGPVIDRPGREGDWSYPNTDALGLDEYLQWCEDMNLVPVLAVWAGLSLGGGIVSGSDLDPYVDDILNELEYVLGSTDTTYGALRAKNGRTEPWNVQHIEVGNEDNLNSGCGTYADRFTQIYDAVHAAYPNITIVASTTDTSCLPSTIPDGVITDIHHYLTPDEFVELFDEWDNWSRDWPILVGEYASTTGNDGSTTYWSYMQGSCSEAVYMIGMERNSDIVKMASFAPLLEHFDMAEWSPDLFGLDSSPDSITGSTSYYVQKMFSTNRGSTILPVNATGDFDPLFWVASVSDAGTYYVKLANYGATSQNVTVNIEGTTSGDFQLLTGGESVSNYPHDVSITTTTLSVSGSGSFTVELPAWAVAVLAVS
;
A
#
# COMPACT_ATOMS: atom_id res chain seq x y z
N MET A 1 -55.04 -47.01 27.80
CA MET A 1 -53.92 -47.28 28.72
C MET A 1 -52.70 -46.60 28.11
N ILE A 2 -52.43 -45.33 28.45
CA ILE A 2 -51.60 -44.86 29.59
C ILE A 2 -50.15 -45.33 29.38
N SER A 3 -49.28 -44.46 28.83
CA SER A 3 -48.26 -43.63 29.55
C SER A 3 -46.95 -44.43 29.77
N SER A 4 -45.91 -44.20 28.98
CA SER A 4 -44.72 -43.35 29.25
C SER A 4 -43.85 -43.76 30.46
N VAL A 5 -42.52 -43.76 30.26
CA VAL A 5 -41.50 -43.01 31.04
C VAL A 5 -40.14 -43.74 31.08
N LEU A 6 -39.17 -43.08 30.43
CA LEU A 6 -37.76 -42.85 30.76
C LEU A 6 -36.93 -43.87 31.56
N SER A 7 -35.76 -44.19 31.00
CA SER A 7 -34.52 -44.41 31.77
C SER A 7 -33.44 -43.46 31.22
N TYR A 8 -33.08 -42.47 32.02
CA TYR A 8 -31.99 -41.52 31.77
C TYR A 8 -30.62 -42.23 31.83
N LEU A 9 -29.79 -41.99 30.81
CA LEU A 9 -28.34 -42.04 30.93
C LEU A 9 -27.90 -40.87 31.83
N ALA A 10 -27.23 -41.17 32.94
CA ALA A 10 -26.38 -40.22 33.62
C ALA A 10 -24.93 -40.58 33.28
N VAL A 11 -24.42 -40.02 32.18
CA VAL A 11 -22.99 -39.81 32.02
C VAL A 11 -22.77 -38.37 32.40
N THR A 12 -22.28 -38.16 33.62
CA THR A 12 -21.78 -36.88 34.10
C THR A 12 -20.60 -36.48 33.23
N TRP A 13 -20.84 -35.56 32.29
CA TRP A 13 -19.81 -34.69 31.76
C TRP A 13 -19.37 -33.77 32.90
N LEU A 14 -18.26 -34.11 33.55
CA LEU A 14 -17.45 -33.14 34.26
C LEU A 14 -16.78 -32.26 33.20
N ALA A 15 -17.52 -31.28 32.68
CA ALA A 15 -16.88 -30.11 32.10
C ALA A 15 -16.14 -29.44 33.25
N GLY A 16 -14.80 -29.54 33.26
CA GLY A 16 -14.00 -28.68 34.11
C GLY A 16 -14.38 -27.24 33.75
N GLN A 17 -14.95 -26.50 34.70
CA GLN A 17 -15.00 -25.05 34.58
C GLN A 17 -13.56 -24.57 34.58
N ALA A 18 -12.98 -24.36 33.39
CA ALA A 18 -11.81 -23.51 33.28
C ALA A 18 -12.23 -22.17 33.88
N SER A 19 -11.58 -21.77 34.97
CA SER A 19 -11.84 -20.46 35.58
C SER A 19 -11.48 -19.39 34.56
N ALA A 20 -12.34 -18.40 34.38
CA ALA A 20 -12.08 -17.31 33.44
C ALA A 20 -10.79 -16.56 33.85
N ILE A 21 -10.00 -16.13 32.88
CA ILE A 21 -8.91 -15.19 33.12
C ILE A 21 -9.55 -13.84 33.44
N GLU A 22 -9.25 -13.27 34.61
CA GLU A 22 -9.73 -11.95 34.98
C GLU A 22 -8.65 -10.91 34.66
N LEU A 23 -9.01 -9.91 33.86
CA LEU A 23 -8.17 -8.77 33.51
C LEU A 23 -8.72 -7.52 34.19
N THR A 24 -8.02 -6.99 35.17
CA THR A 24 -8.41 -5.75 35.86
C THR A 24 -7.59 -4.58 35.34
N VAL A 25 -8.23 -3.71 34.56
CA VAL A 25 -7.57 -2.54 33.96
C VAL A 25 -7.47 -1.43 35.00
N SER A 26 -6.26 -0.94 35.23
CA SER A 26 -6.02 0.23 36.09
C SER A 26 -6.53 1.50 35.42
N LYS A 27 -7.11 2.41 36.21
CA LYS A 27 -7.53 3.74 35.71
C LYS A 27 -6.42 4.80 35.75
N THR A 28 -5.27 4.44 36.29
CA THR A 28 -4.12 5.34 36.48
C THR A 28 -2.81 4.63 36.21
N GLY A 29 -1.77 5.39 35.89
CA GLY A 29 -0.47 4.85 35.50
C GLY A 29 -0.40 4.53 34.01
N GLY A 30 0.68 3.88 33.61
CA GLY A 30 0.98 3.57 32.21
C GLY A 30 1.72 4.69 31.48
N ASN A 31 1.83 4.54 30.17
CA ASN A 31 2.65 5.33 29.26
C ASN A 31 1.81 5.95 28.13
N SER A 32 2.35 7.00 27.50
CA SER A 32 1.72 7.60 26.32
C SER A 32 1.73 6.60 25.18
N SER A 33 0.60 6.49 24.48
CA SER A 33 0.52 5.80 23.20
C SER A 33 0.91 6.75 22.07
N SER A 34 1.61 6.25 21.05
CA SER A 34 1.90 7.02 19.85
C SER A 34 0.64 7.17 18.99
N SER A 35 0.30 8.41 18.63
CA SER A 35 -0.77 8.66 17.66
C SER A 35 -0.44 8.12 16.27
N LEU A 36 0.84 7.83 15.99
CA LEU A 36 1.32 7.31 14.71
C LEU A 36 1.49 5.78 14.71
N LEU A 37 1.10 5.07 15.78
CA LEU A 37 1.47 3.66 15.95
C LEU A 37 1.12 2.76 14.76
N TYR A 38 -0.06 2.92 14.14
CA TYR A 38 -0.47 2.08 13.01
C TYR A 38 -0.50 2.89 11.71
N GLY A 39 0.30 2.46 10.74
CA GLY A 39 0.42 3.09 9.42
C GLY A 39 0.44 2.09 8.28
N ILE A 40 0.92 2.57 7.14
CA ILE A 40 1.01 1.85 5.87
C ILE A 40 2.45 1.97 5.38
N MET A 41 3.01 0.85 4.91
CA MET A 41 4.23 0.83 4.11
C MET A 41 3.82 0.66 2.65
N PHE A 42 4.41 1.44 1.75
CA PHE A 42 4.13 1.33 0.32
C PHE A 42 5.40 1.41 -0.52
N GLU A 43 5.52 0.45 -1.42
CA GLU A 43 6.41 0.44 -2.56
C GLU A 43 5.67 -0.15 -3.76
N ASP A 44 6.11 0.13 -4.99
CA ASP A 44 5.52 -0.49 -6.18
C ASP A 44 6.09 -1.90 -6.38
N ILE A 45 5.53 -2.84 -5.61
CA ILE A 45 5.66 -4.31 -5.68
C ILE A 45 4.30 -4.91 -6.05
N ASN A 46 4.23 -6.10 -6.66
CA ASN A 46 3.00 -6.82 -6.95
C ASN A 46 2.01 -6.03 -7.83
N ASN A 47 2.51 -5.11 -8.67
CA ASN A 47 1.71 -4.14 -9.43
C ASN A 47 0.81 -3.29 -8.51
N SER A 48 1.28 -2.96 -7.30
CA SER A 48 0.52 -2.19 -6.31
C SER A 48 0.43 -0.71 -6.62
N GLY A 49 1.40 -0.12 -7.31
CA GLY A 49 1.34 1.25 -7.84
C GLY A 49 0.67 1.22 -9.21
N ASP A 50 1.48 0.94 -10.23
CA ASP A 50 1.04 0.72 -11.60
C ASP A 50 0.21 -0.57 -11.73
N GLY A 51 -1.10 -0.41 -11.97
CA GLY A 51 -2.07 -1.51 -12.04
C GLY A 51 -2.90 -1.71 -10.76
N GLY A 52 -2.42 -1.16 -9.64
CA GLY A 52 -3.04 -1.30 -8.33
C GLY A 52 -3.76 -0.02 -7.89
N ILE A 53 -3.14 0.73 -6.99
CA ILE A 53 -3.72 1.91 -6.35
C ILE A 53 -3.67 3.15 -7.24
N HIS A 54 -2.76 3.25 -8.21
CA HIS A 54 -2.78 4.35 -9.18
C HIS A 54 -4.02 4.22 -10.08
N GLY A 55 -4.64 5.35 -10.44
CA GLY A 55 -5.90 5.34 -11.19
C GLY A 55 -5.76 4.95 -12.66
N GLN A 56 -4.56 4.91 -13.23
CA GLN A 56 -4.34 4.51 -14.62
C GLN A 56 -4.56 3.02 -14.81
N VAL A 57 -5.48 2.63 -15.70
CA VAL A 57 -5.79 1.20 -15.93
C VAL A 57 -5.22 0.62 -17.22
N LEU A 58 -4.52 1.42 -18.04
CA LEU A 58 -3.84 0.94 -19.24
C LEU A 58 -2.37 0.66 -18.94
N ARG A 59 -1.94 -0.57 -19.21
CA ARG A 59 -0.56 -1.02 -19.01
C ARG A 59 0.31 -0.58 -20.18
N ASN A 60 1.58 -0.27 -19.90
CA ASN A 60 2.56 0.10 -20.92
C ASN A 60 2.10 1.30 -21.78
N ASN A 61 1.40 2.26 -21.18
CA ASN A 61 0.85 3.42 -21.86
C ASN A 61 1.91 4.32 -22.52
N GLY A 62 3.08 4.44 -21.89
CA GLY A 62 4.19 5.28 -22.34
C GLY A 62 5.35 4.55 -23.02
N PHE A 63 5.37 3.21 -23.10
CA PHE A 63 6.56 2.46 -23.54
C PHE A 63 7.80 2.82 -22.70
N GLN A 64 7.62 2.84 -21.38
CA GLN A 64 8.66 3.17 -20.39
C GLN A 64 9.26 1.86 -19.84
N GLY A 65 10.50 1.92 -19.37
CA GLY A 65 11.31 0.74 -19.02
C GLY A 65 12.32 0.35 -20.10
N ASP A 66 13.11 -0.69 -19.82
CA ASP A 66 14.23 -1.07 -20.67
C ASP A 66 13.81 -1.78 -21.97
N ASP A 67 12.81 -2.66 -21.90
CA ASP A 67 12.27 -3.39 -23.06
C ASP A 67 10.73 -3.51 -23.01
N PRO A 68 10.00 -2.38 -23.14
CA PRO A 68 8.54 -2.36 -23.00
C PRO A 68 7.81 -3.12 -24.11
N GLY A 69 8.42 -3.21 -25.30
CA GLY A 69 7.87 -3.87 -26.47
C GLY A 69 6.42 -3.47 -26.79
N LEU A 70 5.58 -4.46 -27.09
CA LEU A 70 4.14 -4.30 -27.30
C LEU A 70 3.33 -4.89 -26.15
N THR A 71 3.89 -4.94 -24.94
CA THR A 71 3.19 -5.48 -23.75
C THR A 71 1.80 -4.85 -23.63
N ALA A 72 0.79 -5.71 -23.45
CA ALA A 72 -0.64 -5.40 -23.41
C ALA A 72 -1.27 -4.84 -24.70
N TYR A 73 -0.55 -4.67 -25.82
CA TYR A 73 -1.11 -4.16 -27.07
C TYR A 73 -1.42 -5.25 -28.09
N SER A 74 -2.58 -5.13 -28.74
CA SER A 74 -2.96 -5.97 -29.88
C SER A 74 -3.60 -5.16 -31.00
N ALA A 75 -3.48 -5.65 -32.25
CA ALA A 75 -4.05 -5.00 -33.42
C ALA A 75 -5.57 -5.22 -33.49
N VAL A 76 -6.31 -4.18 -33.88
CA VAL A 76 -7.76 -4.26 -34.15
C VAL A 76 -7.98 -4.05 -35.65
N GLY A 77 -8.40 -5.11 -36.34
CA GLY A 77 -8.57 -5.10 -37.80
C GLY A 77 -7.26 -5.38 -38.57
N ASP A 78 -7.27 -5.09 -39.87
CA ASP A 78 -6.14 -5.37 -40.76
C ASP A 78 -5.10 -4.24 -40.71
N VAL A 79 -4.29 -4.24 -39.65
CA VAL A 79 -3.17 -3.30 -39.41
C VAL A 79 -1.97 -4.02 -38.84
N THR A 80 -0.79 -3.39 -38.95
CA THR A 80 0.42 -3.82 -38.24
C THR A 80 0.76 -2.78 -37.19
N ILE A 81 0.97 -3.22 -35.94
CA ILE A 81 1.40 -2.35 -34.85
C ILE A 81 2.87 -2.60 -34.49
N SER A 82 3.57 -1.54 -34.06
CA SER A 82 4.96 -1.61 -33.59
C SER A 82 5.27 -0.44 -32.66
N GLN A 83 6.15 -0.65 -31.68
CA GLN A 83 6.82 0.45 -30.99
C GLN A 83 7.73 1.19 -31.97
N ASP A 84 7.62 2.52 -32.03
CA ASP A 84 8.38 3.39 -32.93
C ASP A 84 9.20 4.40 -32.13
N THR A 85 10.50 4.13 -32.02
CA THR A 85 11.50 4.98 -31.36
C THR A 85 11.97 6.13 -32.26
N SER A 86 11.61 6.14 -33.55
CA SER A 86 11.94 7.25 -34.46
C SER A 86 11.01 8.45 -34.34
N GLU A 87 9.85 8.24 -33.71
CA GLU A 87 8.82 9.24 -33.46
C GLU A 87 8.48 9.30 -31.96
N PRO A 88 9.41 9.75 -31.09
CA PRO A 88 9.18 9.88 -29.66
C PRO A 88 8.10 10.92 -29.37
N LEU A 89 7.30 10.69 -28.33
CA LEU A 89 6.29 11.65 -27.88
C LEU A 89 6.93 12.88 -27.23
N SER A 90 7.93 12.66 -26.38
CA SER A 90 8.69 13.71 -25.69
C SER A 90 10.15 13.25 -25.47
N SER A 91 10.96 14.05 -24.79
CA SER A 91 12.29 13.61 -24.35
C SER A 91 12.26 12.55 -23.26
N ALA A 92 11.15 12.45 -22.51
CA ALA A 92 10.95 11.48 -21.45
C ALA A 92 10.24 10.22 -21.98
N ILE A 93 9.20 10.41 -22.78
CA ILE A 93 8.45 9.34 -23.46
C ILE A 93 9.06 9.13 -24.84
N THR A 94 10.08 8.27 -24.88
CA THR A 94 11.01 8.12 -26.02
C THR A 94 10.49 7.25 -27.16
N SER A 95 9.24 6.80 -27.09
CA SER A 95 8.61 5.96 -28.10
C SER A 95 7.13 6.31 -28.30
N SER A 96 6.56 5.81 -29.39
CA SER A 96 5.12 5.83 -29.65
C SER A 96 4.64 4.51 -30.26
N LEU A 97 3.33 4.26 -30.22
CA LEU A 97 2.70 3.14 -30.92
C LEU A 97 2.42 3.53 -32.37
N LYS A 98 3.13 2.93 -33.32
CA LYS A 98 2.85 3.08 -34.74
C LYS A 98 1.82 2.05 -35.19
N VAL A 99 0.77 2.53 -35.86
CA VAL A 99 -0.29 1.71 -36.46
C VAL A 99 -0.21 1.90 -37.97
N SER A 100 0.31 0.90 -38.69
CA SER A 100 0.46 0.89 -40.14
C SER A 100 -0.76 0.27 -40.81
N VAL A 101 -1.35 0.99 -41.76
CA VAL A 101 -2.58 0.61 -42.44
C VAL A 101 -2.27 0.21 -43.89
N PRO A 102 -2.54 -1.03 -44.32
CA PRO A 102 -2.35 -1.44 -45.69
C PRO A 102 -3.15 -0.59 -46.69
N SER A 103 -2.64 -0.48 -47.92
CA SER A 103 -3.37 0.19 -49.00
C SER A 103 -4.68 -0.51 -49.31
N GLY A 104 -5.76 0.25 -49.45
CA GLY A 104 -7.09 -0.29 -49.74
C GLY A 104 -7.87 -0.81 -48.53
N THR A 105 -7.31 -0.76 -47.32
CA THR A 105 -8.04 -1.07 -46.08
C THR A 105 -9.17 -0.04 -45.87
N THR A 106 -10.33 -0.52 -45.42
CA THR A 106 -11.52 0.29 -45.16
C THR A 106 -12.16 -0.12 -43.84
N GLY A 107 -13.07 0.71 -43.32
CA GLY A 107 -13.70 0.47 -42.02
C GLY A 107 -12.85 0.95 -40.85
N TYR A 108 -13.30 0.65 -39.63
CA TYR A 108 -12.57 1.02 -38.41
C TYR A 108 -11.48 -0.01 -38.12
N VAL A 109 -10.25 0.47 -37.97
CA VAL A 109 -9.07 -0.28 -37.55
C VAL A 109 -8.36 0.46 -36.42
N GLY A 110 -7.41 -0.18 -35.75
CA GLY A 110 -6.63 0.46 -34.70
C GLY A 110 -5.95 -0.55 -33.81
N PHE A 111 -6.06 -0.35 -32.50
CA PHE A 111 -5.41 -1.21 -31.51
C PHE A 111 -6.26 -1.33 -30.24
N ALA A 112 -5.94 -2.34 -29.45
CA ALA A 112 -6.46 -2.56 -28.13
C ALA A 112 -5.32 -2.52 -27.10
N ASN A 113 -5.65 -2.16 -25.87
CA ASN A 113 -4.81 -2.36 -24.69
C ASN A 113 -5.55 -3.25 -23.71
N GLU A 114 -4.87 -4.28 -23.22
CA GLU A 114 -5.42 -5.33 -22.35
C GLU A 114 -5.34 -4.96 -20.86
N GLY A 115 -4.74 -3.82 -20.51
CA GLY A 115 -4.58 -3.39 -19.12
C GLY A 115 -3.66 -4.31 -18.32
N TYR A 116 -3.91 -4.41 -17.02
CA TYR A 116 -3.19 -5.27 -16.08
C TYR A 116 -4.01 -6.56 -15.89
N ASP A 117 -3.75 -7.54 -16.76
CA ASP A 117 -4.54 -8.78 -16.93
C ASP A 117 -6.05 -8.53 -17.06
N GLY A 118 -6.40 -7.42 -17.68
CA GLY A 118 -7.77 -6.95 -17.87
C GLY A 118 -7.88 -5.43 -17.77
N VAL A 119 -9.03 -4.93 -18.22
CA VAL A 119 -9.45 -3.55 -17.96
C VAL A 119 -10.70 -3.58 -17.09
N PRO A 120 -10.71 -2.92 -15.92
CA PRO A 120 -11.92 -2.83 -15.09
C PRO A 120 -12.97 -1.99 -15.81
N VAL A 121 -14.14 -2.59 -16.06
CA VAL A 121 -15.30 -1.95 -16.70
C VAL A 121 -16.43 -1.85 -15.69
N LEU A 122 -16.57 -0.66 -15.12
CA LEU A 122 -17.54 -0.28 -14.10
C LEU A 122 -18.65 0.57 -14.71
N GLU A 123 -19.82 0.62 -14.05
CA GLU A 123 -20.89 1.56 -14.42
C GLU A 123 -20.53 2.98 -13.95
N THR A 124 -19.64 3.64 -14.70
CA THR A 124 -19.09 4.95 -14.36
C THR A 124 -18.70 5.76 -15.59
N THR A 125 -18.23 6.99 -15.38
CA THR A 125 -17.57 7.80 -16.42
C THR A 125 -16.07 7.60 -16.33
N TYR A 126 -15.45 7.29 -17.46
CA TYR A 126 -14.01 7.22 -17.61
C TYR A 126 -13.49 8.47 -18.29
N ASP A 127 -12.36 8.98 -17.81
CA ASP A 127 -11.57 9.98 -18.51
C ASP A 127 -10.53 9.28 -19.38
N ASN A 128 -10.38 9.74 -20.62
CA ASN A 128 -9.45 9.17 -21.59
C ASN A 128 -8.61 10.26 -22.25
N TYR A 129 -7.30 10.04 -22.26
CA TYR A 129 -6.30 10.96 -22.80
C TYR A 129 -5.39 10.22 -23.77
N PHE A 130 -4.99 10.86 -24.86
CA PHE A 130 -4.03 10.28 -25.80
C PHE A 130 -3.45 11.35 -26.72
N TYR A 131 -2.31 11.03 -27.33
CA TYR A 131 -1.67 11.85 -28.36
C TYR A 131 -1.75 11.16 -29.71
N VAL A 132 -1.92 11.94 -30.79
CA VAL A 132 -1.91 11.43 -32.18
C VAL A 132 -0.96 12.24 -33.05
N LYS A 133 -0.13 11.55 -33.84
CA LYS A 133 0.69 12.13 -34.91
C LYS A 133 0.43 11.38 -36.22
N GLY A 134 0.37 12.12 -37.32
CA GLY A 134 0.02 11.63 -38.66
C GLY A 134 -1.13 12.41 -39.27
N ASP A 135 -1.21 12.45 -40.60
CA ASP A 135 -2.25 13.20 -41.32
C ASP A 135 -3.59 12.46 -41.21
N TYR A 136 -4.44 12.92 -40.29
CA TYR A 136 -5.75 12.34 -40.05
C TYR A 136 -6.73 13.42 -39.59
N SER A 137 -7.89 13.47 -40.24
CA SER A 137 -9.00 14.31 -39.82
C SER A 137 -10.28 13.49 -39.88
N GLY A 138 -10.83 13.13 -38.73
CA GLY A 138 -11.95 12.21 -38.67
C GLY A 138 -12.38 11.83 -37.27
N THR A 139 -13.18 10.78 -37.20
CA THR A 139 -13.67 10.24 -35.94
C THR A 139 -12.73 9.15 -35.45
N VAL A 140 -12.21 9.33 -34.24
CA VAL A 140 -11.68 8.24 -33.44
C VAL A 140 -12.83 7.68 -32.61
N ASN A 141 -12.96 6.35 -32.61
CA ASN A 141 -13.92 5.61 -31.82
C ASN A 141 -13.20 4.86 -30.71
N LEU A 142 -13.58 5.17 -29.48
CA LEU A 142 -13.06 4.61 -28.24
C LEU A 142 -14.07 3.58 -27.72
N ARG A 143 -13.60 2.42 -27.26
CA ARG A 143 -14.47 1.39 -26.71
C ARG A 143 -13.89 0.71 -25.48
N LEU A 144 -14.79 0.27 -24.61
CA LEU A 144 -14.56 -0.81 -23.65
C LEU A 144 -15.31 -2.04 -24.14
N VAL A 145 -14.60 -3.14 -24.33
CA VAL A 145 -15.15 -4.35 -24.98
C VAL A 145 -14.70 -5.59 -24.21
N GLY A 146 -15.61 -6.53 -23.95
CA GLY A 146 -15.23 -7.85 -23.46
C GLY A 146 -14.40 -8.57 -24.51
N ASN A 147 -13.16 -8.94 -24.19
CA ASN A 147 -12.17 -9.43 -25.15
C ASN A 147 -12.65 -10.71 -25.85
N SER A 148 -13.16 -11.66 -25.05
CA SER A 148 -13.69 -12.93 -25.56
C SER A 148 -15.18 -12.86 -25.93
N SER A 149 -15.97 -12.06 -25.22
CA SER A 149 -17.43 -12.00 -25.42
C SER A 149 -17.85 -11.10 -26.60
N GLY A 150 -17.03 -10.10 -26.95
CA GLY A 150 -17.34 -9.07 -27.93
C GLY A 150 -18.43 -8.08 -27.48
N ILE A 151 -18.88 -8.16 -26.23
CA ILE A 151 -19.87 -7.23 -25.67
C ILE A 151 -19.22 -5.85 -25.57
N VAL A 152 -19.90 -4.83 -26.09
CA VAL A 152 -19.43 -3.45 -26.03
C VAL A 152 -20.11 -2.77 -24.85
N TYR A 153 -19.31 -2.40 -23.84
CA TYR A 153 -19.77 -1.74 -22.62
C TYR A 153 -19.73 -0.22 -22.73
N ALA A 154 -18.81 0.30 -23.54
CA ALA A 154 -18.76 1.71 -23.94
C ALA A 154 -18.42 1.83 -25.43
N ASP A 155 -19.07 2.79 -26.10
CA ASP A 155 -18.79 3.17 -27.49
C ASP A 155 -18.88 4.69 -27.61
N HIS A 156 -17.74 5.33 -27.79
CA HIS A 156 -17.62 6.78 -27.78
C HIS A 156 -16.88 7.30 -29.00
N ASN A 157 -17.37 8.40 -29.56
CA ASN A 157 -16.78 9.03 -30.74
C ASN A 157 -16.24 10.40 -30.38
N ILE A 158 -14.99 10.66 -30.75
CA ILE A 158 -14.35 11.97 -30.69
C ILE A 158 -13.84 12.36 -32.07
N THR A 159 -14.03 13.63 -32.44
CA THR A 159 -13.44 14.18 -33.67
C THR A 159 -12.00 14.62 -33.38
N VAL A 160 -11.08 14.14 -34.19
CA VAL A 160 -9.65 14.46 -34.11
C VAL A 160 -9.16 15.05 -35.43
N ALA A 161 -8.16 15.92 -35.35
CA ALA A 161 -7.45 16.52 -36.48
C ALA A 161 -5.96 16.63 -36.15
N SER A 162 -5.14 15.70 -36.65
CA SER A 162 -3.70 15.61 -36.42
C SER A 162 -2.91 15.84 -37.71
N THR A 163 -1.61 16.11 -37.56
CA THR A 163 -0.70 16.30 -38.69
C THR A 163 0.55 15.45 -38.51
N THR A 164 1.36 15.33 -39.56
CA THR A 164 2.66 14.65 -39.50
C THR A 164 3.74 15.44 -38.76
N SER A 165 3.49 16.71 -38.40
CA SER A 165 4.52 17.58 -37.80
C SER A 165 4.74 17.29 -36.32
N ASN A 166 3.67 17.33 -35.51
CA ASN A 166 3.72 17.17 -34.06
C ASN A 166 2.59 16.27 -33.56
N PHE A 167 2.82 15.63 -32.41
CA PHE A 167 1.74 15.01 -31.65
C PHE A 167 0.71 16.06 -31.22
N THR A 168 -0.57 15.71 -31.37
CA THR A 168 -1.70 16.52 -30.93
C THR A 168 -2.38 15.81 -29.78
N TYR A 169 -2.58 16.51 -28.66
CA TYR A 169 -3.23 15.99 -27.46
C TYR A 169 -4.76 15.98 -27.62
N TYR A 170 -5.40 14.93 -27.13
CA TYR A 170 -6.84 14.80 -27.02
C TYR A 170 -7.22 14.32 -25.62
N GLU A 171 -8.30 14.89 -25.13
CA GLU A 171 -8.94 14.59 -23.87
C GLU A 171 -10.44 14.44 -24.12
N THR A 172 -11.05 13.43 -23.52
CA THR A 172 -12.48 13.21 -23.53
C THR A 172 -12.89 12.34 -22.35
N SER A 173 -14.19 12.29 -22.07
CA SER A 173 -14.75 11.30 -21.15
C SER A 173 -15.93 10.57 -21.76
N PHE A 174 -16.24 9.37 -21.26
CA PHE A 174 -17.39 8.58 -21.68
C PHE A 174 -17.90 7.64 -20.58
N THR A 175 -19.20 7.40 -20.58
CA THR A 175 -19.85 6.47 -19.64
C THR A 175 -19.79 5.04 -20.16
N SER A 176 -19.57 4.08 -19.26
CA SER A 176 -19.65 2.65 -19.54
C SER A 176 -20.82 2.01 -18.79
N SER A 177 -21.38 0.93 -19.33
CA SER A 177 -22.06 -0.07 -18.50
C SER A 177 -21.03 -0.97 -17.80
N VAL A 178 -21.47 -1.78 -16.82
CA VAL A 178 -20.62 -2.69 -16.06
C VAL A 178 -20.38 -4.02 -16.80
N SER A 179 -19.16 -4.54 -16.77
CA SER A 179 -18.83 -5.93 -17.15
C SER A 179 -19.01 -6.85 -15.95
N ALA A 180 -19.05 -8.17 -16.16
CA ALA A 180 -19.14 -9.14 -15.06
C ALA A 180 -17.79 -9.74 -14.68
N ASP A 181 -16.75 -9.50 -15.48
CA ASP A 181 -15.42 -10.10 -15.32
C ASP A 181 -14.31 -9.12 -15.73
N ALA A 182 -13.05 -9.52 -15.53
CA ALA A 182 -11.85 -8.75 -15.86
C ALA A 182 -11.49 -8.78 -17.36
N ASN A 183 -12.06 -9.71 -18.14
CA ASN A 183 -11.60 -10.04 -19.50
C ASN A 183 -12.13 -9.02 -20.52
N ASN A 184 -11.72 -7.77 -20.34
CA ASN A 184 -12.08 -6.62 -21.15
C ASN A 184 -10.83 -5.93 -21.67
N VAL A 185 -10.99 -5.21 -22.78
CA VAL A 185 -9.95 -4.40 -23.40
C VAL A 185 -10.46 -3.00 -23.68
N TRP A 186 -9.56 -2.03 -23.62
CA TRP A 186 -9.78 -0.70 -24.18
C TRP A 186 -9.34 -0.69 -25.64
N GLN A 187 -10.15 -0.11 -26.54
CA GLN A 187 -9.83 -0.01 -27.96
C GLN A 187 -9.85 1.44 -28.43
N LEU A 188 -8.84 1.82 -29.21
CA LEU A 188 -8.84 3.04 -30.02
C LEU A 188 -8.86 2.67 -31.49
N ARG A 189 -9.89 3.15 -32.20
CA ARG A 189 -10.12 2.82 -33.61
C ARG A 189 -10.35 4.07 -34.44
N PHE A 190 -9.95 4.04 -35.70
CA PHE A 190 -10.13 5.14 -36.65
C PHE A 190 -10.46 4.60 -38.04
N ASP A 191 -11.09 5.44 -38.86
CA ASP A 191 -11.43 5.11 -40.26
C ASP A 191 -10.17 4.91 -41.11
N ALA A 192 -9.89 3.64 -41.46
CA ALA A 192 -8.75 3.23 -42.26
C ALA A 192 -8.70 3.91 -43.64
N SER A 193 -9.85 4.22 -44.23
CA SER A 193 -9.92 4.78 -45.59
C SER A 193 -9.27 6.16 -45.70
N LYS A 194 -9.08 6.85 -44.58
CA LYS A 194 -8.43 8.16 -44.51
C LYS A 194 -6.90 8.08 -44.47
N VAL A 195 -6.35 6.91 -44.14
CA VAL A 195 -4.91 6.71 -43.90
C VAL A 195 -4.37 5.43 -44.55
N ALA A 196 -5.16 4.80 -45.44
CA ALA A 196 -4.77 3.57 -46.12
C ALA A 196 -3.47 3.76 -46.93
N GLY A 197 -2.51 2.87 -46.72
CA GLY A 197 -1.16 2.97 -47.29
C GLY A 197 -0.20 3.85 -46.48
N SER A 198 -0.59 4.30 -45.29
CA SER A 198 0.21 5.14 -44.39
C SER A 198 0.16 4.59 -42.95
N SER A 199 0.62 5.37 -41.97
CA SER A 199 0.56 5.05 -40.56
C SER A 199 0.16 6.26 -39.70
N LEU A 200 -0.35 5.98 -38.51
CA LEU A 200 -0.51 6.94 -37.42
C LEU A 200 0.34 6.51 -36.22
N ASN A 201 0.85 7.47 -35.46
CA ASN A 201 1.55 7.24 -34.20
C ASN A 201 0.69 7.73 -33.04
N PHE A 202 0.62 6.93 -31.98
CA PHE A 202 -0.13 7.22 -30.76
C PHE A 202 0.81 7.22 -29.56
N GLY A 203 0.64 8.15 -28.64
CA GLY A 203 1.49 8.24 -27.45
C GLY A 203 0.67 8.43 -26.19
N LEU A 204 1.16 7.86 -25.08
CA LEU A 204 0.67 8.06 -23.72
C LEU A 204 -0.85 7.95 -23.62
N VAL A 205 -1.38 6.79 -24.02
CA VAL A 205 -2.81 6.48 -23.93
C VAL A 205 -3.19 6.23 -22.48
N GLN A 206 -4.20 6.90 -21.98
CA GLN A 206 -4.53 6.88 -20.56
C GLN A 206 -6.01 6.69 -20.38
N LEU A 207 -6.42 5.81 -19.49
CA LEU A 207 -7.81 5.62 -19.11
C LEU A 207 -7.90 5.64 -17.58
N PHE A 208 -8.78 6.48 -17.04
CA PHE A 208 -9.01 6.59 -15.61
C PHE A 208 -10.50 6.37 -15.31
N PRO A 209 -10.88 5.40 -14.45
CA PRO A 209 -12.12 5.49 -13.71
C PRO A 209 -12.07 6.69 -12.73
N PRO A 210 -13.15 7.01 -11.99
CA PRO A 210 -13.10 8.06 -10.99
C PRO A 210 -11.94 7.85 -10.01
N THR A 211 -11.22 8.94 -9.75
CA THR A 211 -10.10 8.95 -8.82
C THR A 211 -10.54 9.43 -7.44
N TYR A 212 -9.82 8.96 -6.41
CA TYR A 212 -10.07 9.34 -5.01
C TYR A 212 -9.97 10.86 -4.85
N ASN A 213 -10.96 11.46 -4.18
CA ASN A 213 -11.12 12.92 -4.06
C ASN A 213 -11.04 13.70 -5.39
N SER A 214 -11.32 13.05 -6.53
CA SER A 214 -11.26 13.64 -7.86
C SER A 214 -9.89 14.26 -8.20
N ARG A 215 -8.81 13.73 -7.63
CA ARG A 215 -7.44 14.14 -7.96
C ARG A 215 -7.10 13.74 -9.40
N SER A 216 -6.64 14.68 -10.22
CA SER A 216 -6.10 14.35 -11.55
C SER A 216 -4.84 13.49 -11.38
N ASN A 217 -4.66 12.48 -12.25
CA ASN A 217 -3.58 11.49 -12.11
C ASN A 217 -3.56 10.77 -10.73
N GLY A 218 -4.68 10.81 -10.01
CA GLY A 218 -4.76 10.36 -8.63
C GLY A 218 -4.99 8.86 -8.49
N LEU A 219 -5.28 8.46 -7.25
CA LEU A 219 -5.50 7.07 -6.89
C LEU A 219 -6.84 6.54 -7.39
N ARG A 220 -6.93 5.24 -7.66
CA ARG A 220 -8.18 4.53 -7.97
C ARG A 220 -9.14 4.63 -6.79
N ASN A 221 -10.35 5.17 -7.03
CA ASN A 221 -11.24 5.54 -5.92
C ASN A 221 -11.69 4.36 -5.07
N ASP A 222 -12.00 3.21 -5.67
CA ASP A 222 -12.41 1.98 -4.98
C ASP A 222 -11.30 1.44 -4.07
N VAL A 223 -10.06 1.36 -4.56
CA VAL A 223 -8.89 0.87 -3.82
C VAL A 223 -8.54 1.80 -2.67
N ALA A 224 -8.44 3.10 -2.95
CA ALA A 224 -8.14 4.10 -1.94
C ALA A 224 -9.24 4.18 -0.88
N SER A 225 -10.52 4.07 -1.27
CA SER A 225 -11.64 4.06 -0.32
C SER A 225 -11.61 2.84 0.60
N PHE A 226 -11.31 1.67 0.06
CA PHE A 226 -11.15 0.44 0.86
C PHE A 226 -10.02 0.60 1.87
N LEU A 227 -8.85 1.04 1.42
CA LEU A 227 -7.69 1.26 2.30
C LEU A 227 -7.95 2.32 3.37
N ALA A 228 -8.68 3.41 3.04
CA ALA A 228 -9.02 4.46 3.99
C ALA A 228 -9.84 3.94 5.20
N GLU A 229 -10.51 2.80 5.09
CA GLU A 229 -11.24 2.18 6.20
C GLU A 229 -10.32 1.68 7.32
N VAL A 230 -9.04 1.40 7.03
CA VAL A 230 -8.02 1.04 8.04
C VAL A 230 -7.76 2.22 8.98
N LYS A 231 -7.96 3.46 8.53
CA LYS A 231 -7.66 4.69 9.27
C LYS A 231 -6.21 4.71 9.80
N ALA A 232 -5.27 4.35 8.93
CA ALA A 232 -3.84 4.47 9.19
C ALA A 232 -3.46 5.92 9.57
N SER A 233 -2.27 6.11 10.15
CA SER A 233 -1.81 7.44 10.59
C SER A 233 -0.54 7.92 9.92
N PHE A 234 0.19 7.04 9.24
CA PHE A 234 1.32 7.42 8.42
C PHE A 234 1.38 6.58 7.15
N LEU A 235 2.12 7.09 6.17
CA LEU A 235 2.51 6.37 4.95
C LEU A 235 4.03 6.43 4.83
N ARG A 236 4.70 5.27 4.86
CA ARG A 236 6.12 5.10 4.52
C ARG A 236 6.21 4.83 3.01
N PHE A 237 6.91 5.69 2.26
CA PHE A 237 7.01 5.64 0.80
C PHE A 237 8.27 6.39 0.33
N PRO A 238 8.74 6.23 -0.92
CA PRO A 238 8.32 5.24 -1.95
C PRO A 238 9.06 3.91 -1.74
N GLY A 239 9.30 3.59 -0.46
CA GLY A 239 10.39 2.80 0.07
C GLY A 239 10.39 1.32 -0.27
N GLY A 240 10.88 0.55 0.69
CA GLY A 240 11.35 -0.80 0.44
C GLY A 240 12.43 -0.84 -0.64
N ASN A 241 12.56 -2.00 -1.27
CA ASN A 241 13.54 -2.25 -2.31
C ASN A 241 13.37 -1.28 -3.49
N ASN A 242 12.13 -0.90 -3.82
CA ASN A 242 11.84 -0.09 -5.00
C ASN A 242 12.37 1.35 -4.94
N LEU A 243 12.88 1.81 -3.78
CA LEU A 243 13.65 3.05 -3.65
C LEU A 243 15.09 2.91 -4.19
N GLU A 244 15.71 1.75 -3.95
CA GLU A 244 17.16 1.53 -4.01
C GLU A 244 17.70 1.40 -5.44
N GLY A 245 16.90 0.80 -6.32
CA GLY A 245 17.28 0.49 -7.69
C GLY A 245 18.35 -0.59 -7.81
N ALA A 246 18.44 -1.20 -8.99
CA ALA A 246 19.53 -2.13 -9.31
C ALA A 246 20.91 -1.44 -9.34
N SER A 247 20.96 -0.14 -9.62
CA SER A 247 22.18 0.68 -9.58
C SER A 247 21.84 2.15 -9.23
N PRO A 248 22.85 3.01 -8.95
CA PRO A 248 22.59 4.42 -8.64
C PRO A 248 21.85 5.21 -9.75
N SER A 249 21.88 4.74 -11.01
CA SER A 249 21.10 5.34 -12.10
C SER A 249 19.64 4.91 -12.13
N ASP A 250 19.35 3.75 -11.53
CA ASP A 250 18.04 3.07 -11.58
C ASP A 250 17.24 3.28 -10.30
N ARG A 251 17.86 3.92 -9.29
CA ARG A 251 17.19 4.37 -8.06
C ARG A 251 15.93 5.17 -8.38
N TRP A 252 15.02 5.24 -7.41
CA TRP A 252 13.92 6.20 -7.48
C TRP A 252 14.44 7.64 -7.40
N LYS A 253 13.97 8.51 -8.31
CA LYS A 253 14.39 9.92 -8.41
C LYS A 253 13.19 10.84 -8.36
N TRP A 254 13.03 11.54 -7.23
CA TRP A 254 11.89 12.42 -6.97
C TRP A 254 11.59 13.39 -8.13
N ASN A 255 12.62 13.99 -8.71
CA ASN A 255 12.52 15.00 -9.76
C ASN A 255 12.10 14.44 -11.13
N GLU A 256 12.18 13.13 -11.34
CA GLU A 256 11.66 12.43 -12.52
C GLU A 256 10.20 11.99 -12.32
N THR A 257 9.65 12.13 -11.11
CA THR A 257 8.28 11.72 -10.74
C THR A 257 7.29 12.86 -10.58
N ILE A 258 7.71 14.12 -10.76
CA ILE A 258 6.87 15.31 -10.55
C ILE A 258 6.52 16.02 -11.86
N GLY A 259 5.49 16.86 -11.83
CA GLY A 259 5.05 17.61 -13.01
C GLY A 259 4.26 16.76 -14.01
N PRO A 260 4.09 17.22 -15.26
CA PRO A 260 3.28 16.52 -16.25
C PRO A 260 3.77 15.11 -16.56
N VAL A 261 2.87 14.12 -16.62
CA VAL A 261 3.21 12.72 -16.93
C VAL A 261 3.90 12.50 -18.28
N ILE A 262 3.72 13.41 -19.25
CA ILE A 262 4.45 13.38 -20.53
C ILE A 262 5.95 13.69 -20.38
N ASP A 263 6.35 14.29 -19.25
CA ASP A 263 7.73 14.65 -18.94
C ASP A 263 8.38 13.66 -17.94
N ARG A 264 7.66 12.60 -17.53
CA ARG A 264 8.15 11.56 -16.62
C ARG A 264 8.69 10.37 -17.42
N PRO A 265 9.98 10.01 -17.30
CA PRO A 265 10.57 8.94 -18.10
C PRO A 265 10.18 7.55 -17.60
N GLY A 266 9.75 7.43 -16.34
CA GLY A 266 9.65 6.14 -15.65
C GLY A 266 11.04 5.53 -15.44
N ARG A 267 11.05 4.29 -14.97
CA ARG A 267 12.28 3.52 -14.69
C ARG A 267 12.01 2.03 -14.66
N GLU A 268 13.07 1.23 -14.69
CA GLU A 268 12.96 -0.17 -14.28
C GLU A 268 12.82 -0.22 -12.75
N GLY A 269 11.76 -0.86 -12.26
CA GLY A 269 11.56 -1.08 -10.83
C GLY A 269 12.37 -2.28 -10.34
N ASP A 270 12.33 -2.52 -9.03
CA ASP A 270 13.10 -3.61 -8.41
C ASP A 270 12.31 -4.94 -8.34
N TRP A 271 11.08 -4.95 -8.86
CA TRP A 271 10.14 -6.08 -8.82
C TRP A 271 9.78 -6.64 -10.20
N SER A 272 10.75 -6.70 -11.12
CA SER A 272 10.62 -7.36 -12.45
C SER A 272 9.67 -6.70 -13.46
N TYR A 273 9.19 -5.50 -13.17
CA TYR A 273 8.46 -4.66 -14.12
C TYR A 273 8.88 -3.19 -14.03
N PRO A 274 8.71 -2.42 -15.13
CA PRO A 274 8.98 -1.00 -15.11
C PRO A 274 7.89 -0.21 -14.40
N ASN A 275 8.27 0.85 -13.70
CA ASN A 275 7.35 1.84 -13.16
C ASN A 275 7.23 3.03 -14.11
N THR A 276 5.99 3.50 -14.32
CA THR A 276 5.69 4.70 -15.10
C THR A 276 6.08 5.99 -14.38
N ASP A 277 6.26 5.91 -13.05
CA ASP A 277 6.39 7.04 -12.12
C ASP A 277 5.21 8.04 -12.22
N ALA A 278 4.06 7.59 -12.72
CA ALA A 278 2.81 8.36 -12.71
C ALA A 278 2.24 8.47 -11.29
N LEU A 279 2.46 7.47 -10.43
CA LEU A 279 2.35 7.61 -8.98
C LEU A 279 3.66 8.22 -8.46
N GLY A 280 3.75 9.55 -8.50
CA GLY A 280 4.95 10.28 -8.12
C GLY A 280 4.86 10.97 -6.77
N LEU A 281 5.90 11.75 -6.42
CA LEU A 281 6.00 12.44 -5.13
C LEU A 281 4.75 13.27 -4.79
N ASP A 282 4.24 14.05 -5.75
CA ASP A 282 3.04 14.87 -5.51
C ASP A 282 1.79 14.01 -5.32
N GLU A 283 1.66 12.88 -6.02
CA GLU A 283 0.53 11.95 -5.86
C GLU A 283 0.56 11.22 -4.50
N TYR A 284 1.74 10.80 -4.01
CA TYR A 284 1.91 10.26 -2.65
C TYR A 284 1.54 11.28 -1.57
N LEU A 285 1.95 12.53 -1.74
CA LEU A 285 1.66 13.59 -0.77
C LEU A 285 0.18 14.02 -0.79
N GLN A 286 -0.47 13.96 -1.96
CA GLN A 286 -1.92 14.09 -2.06
C GLN A 286 -2.64 12.94 -1.36
N TRP A 287 -2.18 11.70 -1.55
CA TRP A 287 -2.70 10.55 -0.81
C TRP A 287 -2.60 10.78 0.71
N CYS A 288 -1.45 11.24 1.19
CA CYS A 288 -1.29 11.58 2.61
C CYS A 288 -2.28 12.66 3.07
N GLU A 289 -2.45 13.75 2.32
CA GLU A 289 -3.40 14.83 2.63
C GLU A 289 -4.86 14.32 2.66
N ASP A 290 -5.22 13.53 1.66
CA ASP A 290 -6.58 13.03 1.43
C ASP A 290 -7.02 11.98 2.47
N MET A 291 -6.07 11.22 3.02
CA MET A 291 -6.32 10.23 4.08
C MET A 291 -5.87 10.68 5.47
N ASN A 292 -5.39 11.93 5.62
CA ASN A 292 -4.85 12.48 6.87
C ASN A 292 -3.72 11.60 7.46
N LEU A 293 -2.78 11.20 6.60
CA LEU A 293 -1.58 10.45 6.95
C LEU A 293 -0.39 11.39 7.13
N VAL A 294 0.48 11.07 8.09
CA VAL A 294 1.81 11.66 8.18
C VAL A 294 2.72 10.99 7.15
N PRO A 295 3.35 11.73 6.23
CA PRO A 295 4.32 11.15 5.31
C PRO A 295 5.63 10.82 6.05
N VAL A 296 6.12 9.60 5.84
CA VAL A 296 7.49 9.15 6.14
C VAL A 296 8.17 8.94 4.80
N LEU A 297 8.87 9.99 4.33
CA LEU A 297 9.49 10.02 3.00
C LEU A 297 10.87 9.38 3.05
N ALA A 298 11.02 8.22 2.44
CA ALA A 298 12.31 7.56 2.30
C ALA A 298 13.13 8.25 1.20
N VAL A 299 14.41 8.51 1.48
CA VAL A 299 15.36 9.14 0.55
C VAL A 299 16.50 8.18 0.27
N TRP A 300 16.94 8.13 -0.98
CA TRP A 300 18.00 7.21 -1.41
C TRP A 300 19.34 7.55 -0.75
N ALA A 301 19.96 6.58 -0.06
CA ALA A 301 21.09 6.83 0.83
C ALA A 301 22.44 6.28 0.35
N GLY A 302 22.57 5.89 -0.93
CA GLY A 302 23.84 5.41 -1.49
C GLY A 302 23.89 3.92 -1.83
N LEU A 303 22.94 3.11 -1.36
CA LEU A 303 22.87 1.66 -1.58
C LEU A 303 21.97 1.31 -2.77
N SER A 304 22.38 0.35 -3.58
CA SER A 304 21.60 -0.24 -4.68
C SER A 304 21.68 -1.76 -4.66
N LEU A 305 20.61 -2.44 -5.06
CA LEU A 305 20.40 -3.89 -4.91
C LEU A 305 21.24 -4.74 -5.86
N GLY A 306 21.50 -4.25 -7.08
CA GLY A 306 22.32 -4.94 -8.09
C GLY A 306 23.83 -4.81 -7.85
N GLY A 307 24.21 -4.19 -6.74
CA GLY A 307 25.59 -3.90 -6.36
C GLY A 307 26.00 -2.48 -6.72
N GLY A 308 26.65 -1.82 -5.78
CA GLY A 308 27.01 -0.41 -5.88
C GLY A 308 26.71 0.27 -4.57
N ILE A 309 27.74 0.85 -3.96
CA ILE A 309 27.58 1.65 -2.75
C ILE A 309 28.31 2.97 -3.01
N VAL A 310 27.55 4.05 -3.08
CA VAL A 310 28.06 5.41 -3.16
C VAL A 310 28.25 5.93 -1.74
N SER A 311 29.46 6.36 -1.39
CA SER A 311 29.80 6.82 -0.04
C SER A 311 30.90 7.89 -0.05
N GLY A 312 31.08 8.58 1.07
CA GLY A 312 32.07 9.66 1.17
C GLY A 312 31.76 10.82 0.23
N SER A 313 32.78 11.39 -0.41
CA SER A 313 32.59 12.52 -1.33
C SER A 313 31.77 12.18 -2.57
N ASP A 314 31.70 10.90 -2.95
CA ASP A 314 30.89 10.49 -4.10
C ASP A 314 29.39 10.55 -3.77
N LEU A 315 29.01 10.59 -2.49
CA LEU A 315 27.63 10.77 -2.03
C LEU A 315 27.18 12.23 -2.08
N ASP A 316 28.11 13.21 -2.10
CA ASP A 316 27.78 14.64 -2.04
C ASP A 316 26.70 15.09 -3.05
N PRO A 317 26.73 14.67 -4.34
CA PRO A 317 25.68 15.05 -5.30
C PRO A 317 24.28 14.52 -4.95
N TYR A 318 24.22 13.40 -4.23
CA TYR A 318 22.95 12.79 -3.80
C TYR A 318 22.45 13.42 -2.50
N VAL A 319 23.35 13.86 -1.62
CA VAL A 319 22.99 14.71 -0.48
C VAL A 319 22.38 16.03 -0.97
N ASP A 320 22.97 16.66 -1.97
CA ASP A 320 22.40 17.85 -2.61
C ASP A 320 21.02 17.55 -3.22
N ASP A 321 20.85 16.39 -3.86
CA ASP A 321 19.56 15.95 -4.43
C ASP A 321 18.47 15.79 -3.36
N ILE A 322 18.81 15.21 -2.20
CA ILE A 322 17.92 15.12 -1.02
C ILE A 322 17.53 16.52 -0.53
N LEU A 323 18.48 17.45 -0.44
CA LEU A 323 18.17 18.83 -0.02
C LEU A 323 17.29 19.56 -1.04
N ASN A 324 17.44 19.26 -2.32
CA ASN A 324 16.59 19.78 -3.39
C ASN A 324 15.17 19.22 -3.32
N GLU A 325 15.02 17.92 -3.04
CA GLU A 325 13.73 17.28 -2.75
C GLU A 325 13.05 17.93 -1.54
N LEU A 326 13.80 18.14 -0.46
CA LEU A 326 13.28 18.81 0.72
C LEU A 326 12.94 20.29 0.47
N GLU A 327 13.69 20.99 -0.39
CA GLU A 327 13.32 22.34 -0.82
C GLU A 327 12.05 22.34 -1.68
N TYR A 328 11.85 21.32 -2.52
CA TYR A 328 10.60 21.13 -3.26
C TYR A 328 9.43 20.94 -2.30
N VAL A 329 9.57 20.10 -1.28
CA VAL A 329 8.44 19.80 -0.38
C VAL A 329 8.19 20.89 0.66
N LEU A 330 9.23 21.49 1.24
CA LEU A 330 9.12 22.44 2.37
C LEU A 330 9.35 23.90 1.99
N GLY A 331 10.03 24.16 0.87
CA GLY A 331 10.47 25.51 0.49
C GLY A 331 9.32 26.46 0.14
N SER A 332 9.53 27.75 0.39
CA SER A 332 8.62 28.80 -0.09
C SER A 332 8.69 28.94 -1.62
N THR A 333 7.69 29.56 -2.24
CA THR A 333 7.68 29.80 -3.69
C THR A 333 8.80 30.72 -4.19
N ASP A 334 9.57 31.34 -3.31
CA ASP A 334 10.72 32.19 -3.66
C ASP A 334 12.03 31.38 -3.83
N THR A 335 12.04 30.10 -3.45
CA THR A 335 13.18 29.20 -3.65
C THR A 335 13.10 28.47 -4.99
N THR A 336 14.20 27.86 -5.43
CA THR A 336 14.28 27.19 -6.75
C THR A 336 13.25 26.08 -6.85
N TYR A 337 13.28 25.14 -5.91
CA TYR A 337 12.40 23.97 -5.95
C TYR A 337 11.02 24.23 -5.36
N GLY A 338 10.86 25.20 -4.46
CA GLY A 338 9.54 25.67 -4.03
C GLY A 338 8.77 26.38 -5.17
N ALA A 339 9.47 27.13 -6.03
CA ALA A 339 8.89 27.68 -7.25
C ALA A 339 8.54 26.58 -8.27
N LEU A 340 9.33 25.50 -8.35
CA LEU A 340 9.01 24.34 -9.19
C LEU A 340 7.73 23.65 -8.72
N ARG A 341 7.55 23.44 -7.41
CA ARG A 341 6.30 22.91 -6.83
C ARG A 341 5.10 23.80 -7.18
N ALA A 342 5.26 25.12 -7.07
CA ALA A 342 4.22 26.07 -7.46
C ALA A 342 3.87 25.98 -8.96
N LYS A 343 4.89 25.83 -9.82
CA LYS A 343 4.71 25.61 -11.27
C LYS A 343 3.97 24.30 -11.56
N ASN A 344 4.22 23.26 -10.76
CA ASN A 344 3.54 21.96 -10.87
C ASN A 344 2.12 21.97 -10.27
N GLY A 345 1.64 23.11 -9.77
CA GLY A 345 0.24 23.31 -9.38
C GLY A 345 0.01 23.46 -7.89
N ARG A 346 1.05 23.45 -7.05
CA ARG A 346 0.90 23.62 -5.60
C ARG A 346 1.80 24.73 -5.02
N THR A 347 1.18 25.83 -4.60
CA THR A 347 1.90 26.95 -3.97
C THR A 347 2.29 26.67 -2.53
N GLU A 348 1.43 26.00 -1.76
CA GLU A 348 1.69 25.72 -0.34
C GLU A 348 2.71 24.59 -0.16
N PRO A 349 3.63 24.69 0.80
CA PRO A 349 4.47 23.56 1.18
C PRO A 349 3.66 22.31 1.54
N TRP A 350 4.27 21.15 1.34
CA TRP A 350 3.80 19.88 1.86
C TRP A 350 4.16 19.76 3.35
N ASN A 351 3.40 18.96 4.11
CA ASN A 351 3.67 18.74 5.53
C ASN A 351 4.52 17.47 5.73
N VAL A 352 5.78 17.51 5.30
CA VAL A 352 6.74 16.41 5.49
C VAL A 352 7.56 16.66 6.76
N GLN A 353 7.37 15.81 7.77
CA GLN A 353 8.04 15.94 9.07
C GLN A 353 8.94 14.74 9.40
N HIS A 354 8.84 13.66 8.64
CA HIS A 354 9.64 12.45 8.81
C HIS A 354 10.28 12.11 7.49
N ILE A 355 11.59 11.84 7.52
CA ILE A 355 12.29 11.19 6.42
C ILE A 355 12.96 9.93 6.91
N GLU A 356 13.07 8.94 6.04
CA GLU A 356 13.89 7.76 6.27
C GLU A 356 15.10 7.78 5.35
N VAL A 357 16.28 7.52 5.92
CA VAL A 357 17.54 7.59 5.18
C VAL A 357 17.93 6.18 4.75
N GLY A 358 17.58 5.85 3.51
CA GLY A 358 17.82 4.56 2.90
C GLY A 358 16.71 3.54 3.17
N ASN A 359 17.02 2.28 2.91
CA ASN A 359 16.17 1.12 3.16
C ASN A 359 17.09 -0.07 3.45
N GLU A 360 16.81 -0.84 4.52
CA GLU A 360 17.51 -2.07 4.89
C GLU A 360 19.05 -2.03 4.76
N ASP A 361 19.68 -0.90 5.05
CA ASP A 361 21.12 -0.70 4.83
C ASP A 361 22.05 -1.66 5.62
N ASN A 362 21.51 -2.44 6.57
CA ASN A 362 22.23 -3.57 7.19
C ASN A 362 22.37 -4.79 6.27
N LEU A 363 21.60 -4.87 5.19
CA LEU A 363 21.65 -5.92 4.16
C LEU A 363 22.51 -5.49 2.96
N ASN A 364 22.58 -6.34 1.94
CA ASN A 364 23.23 -6.05 0.64
C ASN A 364 24.65 -5.45 0.71
N SER A 365 25.42 -5.78 1.76
CA SER A 365 26.74 -5.22 2.07
C SER A 365 26.75 -3.73 2.45
N GLY A 366 25.60 -3.10 2.68
CA GLY A 366 25.46 -1.69 3.05
C GLY A 366 26.07 -1.34 4.41
N CYS A 367 26.03 -2.29 5.35
CA CYS A 367 26.37 -2.07 6.77
C CYS A 367 27.74 -1.41 6.98
N GLY A 368 28.77 -1.85 6.23
CA GLY A 368 30.14 -1.36 6.40
C GLY A 368 30.35 0.11 6.04
N THR A 369 29.38 0.76 5.41
CA THR A 369 29.43 2.19 5.03
C THR A 369 28.28 3.00 5.58
N TYR A 370 27.24 2.35 6.12
CA TYR A 370 25.99 3.02 6.46
C TYR A 370 26.17 4.08 7.54
N ALA A 371 26.97 3.82 8.58
CA ALA A 371 27.25 4.80 9.63
C ALA A 371 27.77 6.14 9.06
N ASP A 372 28.68 6.09 8.09
CA ASP A 372 29.25 7.29 7.47
C ASP A 372 28.24 7.97 6.54
N ARG A 373 27.52 7.21 5.71
CA ARG A 373 26.48 7.72 4.78
C ARG A 373 25.33 8.37 5.54
N PHE A 374 24.79 7.67 6.55
CA PHE A 374 23.74 8.17 7.43
C PHE A 374 24.18 9.46 8.13
N THR A 375 25.39 9.50 8.71
CA THR A 375 25.88 10.72 9.39
C THR A 375 26.01 11.90 8.43
N GLN A 376 26.52 11.67 7.22
CA GLN A 376 26.66 12.70 6.19
C GLN A 376 25.30 13.29 5.78
N ILE A 377 24.30 12.43 5.56
CA ILE A 377 22.93 12.85 5.23
C ILE A 377 22.25 13.54 6.42
N TYR A 378 22.35 12.95 7.62
CA TYR A 378 21.81 13.50 8.86
C TYR A 378 22.33 14.92 9.09
N ASP A 379 23.64 15.13 9.05
CA ASP A 379 24.26 16.44 9.31
C ASP A 379 23.77 17.49 8.30
N ALA A 380 23.68 17.13 7.02
CA ALA A 380 23.23 18.01 5.96
C ALA A 380 21.74 18.38 6.10
N VAL A 381 20.88 17.37 6.29
CA VAL A 381 19.44 17.58 6.47
C VAL A 381 19.16 18.36 7.75
N HIS A 382 19.77 17.99 8.87
CA HIS A 382 19.53 18.64 10.15
C HIS A 382 20.05 20.09 10.16
N ALA A 383 21.12 20.40 9.43
CA ALA A 383 21.59 21.76 9.26
C ALA A 383 20.60 22.65 8.48
N ALA A 384 19.92 22.10 7.47
CA ALA A 384 18.95 22.83 6.65
C ALA A 384 17.53 22.85 7.25
N TYR A 385 17.12 21.74 7.87
CA TYR A 385 15.77 21.45 8.34
C TYR A 385 15.80 20.80 9.75
N PRO A 386 16.19 21.54 10.80
CA PRO A 386 16.47 20.97 12.13
C PRO A 386 15.26 20.37 12.86
N ASN A 387 14.05 20.56 12.34
CA ASN A 387 12.81 20.04 12.93
C ASN A 387 12.30 18.76 12.24
N ILE A 388 12.98 18.28 11.19
CA ILE A 388 12.63 16.99 10.57
C ILE A 388 13.11 15.87 11.50
N THR A 389 12.21 14.92 11.77
CA THR A 389 12.54 13.65 12.38
C THR A 389 13.19 12.75 11.35
N ILE A 390 14.35 12.19 11.66
CA ILE A 390 15.09 11.31 10.76
C ILE A 390 14.97 9.87 11.25
N VAL A 391 14.65 8.96 10.35
CA VAL A 391 14.63 7.52 10.57
C VAL A 391 15.89 6.92 9.94
N ALA A 392 16.68 6.16 10.71
CA ALA A 392 17.71 5.29 10.17
C ALA A 392 17.07 3.95 9.80
N SER A 393 17.41 3.39 8.64
CA SER A 393 16.79 2.20 8.05
C SER A 393 17.19 0.87 8.72
N THR A 394 17.74 0.90 9.93
CA THR A 394 18.12 -0.30 10.67
C THR A 394 18.28 -0.03 12.18
N THR A 395 18.02 -1.05 12.99
CA THR A 395 18.36 -1.11 14.43
C THR A 395 19.71 -1.76 14.71
N ASP A 396 20.40 -2.29 13.69
CA ASP A 396 21.68 -2.96 13.89
C ASP A 396 22.76 -1.94 14.30
N THR A 397 23.07 -1.93 15.60
CA THR A 397 24.11 -1.08 16.21
C THR A 397 25.48 -1.18 15.54
N SER A 398 25.79 -2.29 14.86
CA SER A 398 27.06 -2.47 14.17
C SER A 398 27.14 -1.71 12.84
N CYS A 399 25.99 -1.32 12.28
CA CYS A 399 25.87 -0.54 11.05
C CYS A 399 25.62 0.96 11.29
N LEU A 400 25.32 1.34 12.55
CA LEU A 400 25.01 2.71 12.95
C LEU A 400 26.23 3.45 13.51
N PRO A 401 26.21 4.80 13.53
CA PRO A 401 27.25 5.56 14.22
C PRO A 401 27.31 5.20 15.72
N SER A 402 28.51 5.26 16.30
CA SER A 402 28.74 4.90 17.72
C SER A 402 27.93 5.71 18.73
N THR A 403 27.40 6.86 18.31
CA THR A 403 26.41 7.65 19.04
C THR A 403 25.35 8.06 18.04
N ILE A 404 24.14 7.55 18.22
CA ILE A 404 22.99 7.94 17.42
C ILE A 404 22.63 9.38 17.80
N PRO A 405 22.50 10.29 16.81
CA PRO A 405 22.10 11.66 17.10
C PRO A 405 20.73 11.76 17.78
N ASP A 406 20.54 12.81 18.57
CA ASP A 406 19.27 13.06 19.25
C ASP A 406 18.11 13.18 18.23
N GLY A 407 16.97 12.57 18.56
CA GLY A 407 15.75 12.65 17.75
C GLY A 407 15.68 11.67 16.56
N VAL A 408 16.66 10.77 16.42
CA VAL A 408 16.63 9.71 15.42
C VAL A 408 15.74 8.55 15.87
N ILE A 409 14.89 8.08 14.97
CA ILE A 409 14.14 6.82 15.06
C ILE A 409 14.93 5.76 14.28
N THR A 410 14.88 4.50 14.66
CA THR A 410 15.44 3.41 13.84
C THR A 410 14.35 2.47 13.35
N ASP A 411 14.49 1.99 12.12
CA ASP A 411 13.61 1.02 11.49
C ASP A 411 14.07 -0.42 11.75
N ILE A 412 13.12 -1.34 11.89
CA ILE A 412 13.33 -2.79 12.01
C ILE A 412 12.23 -3.54 11.25
N HIS A 413 12.65 -4.58 10.53
CA HIS A 413 11.77 -5.39 9.69
C HIS A 413 11.71 -6.84 10.19
N HIS A 414 10.50 -7.42 10.21
CA HIS A 414 10.27 -8.79 10.67
C HIS A 414 9.35 -9.58 9.72
N TYR A 415 9.94 -10.55 9.02
CA TYR A 415 9.22 -11.52 8.21
C TYR A 415 9.41 -12.92 8.82
N LEU A 416 8.46 -13.35 9.63
CA LEU A 416 8.65 -14.46 10.58
C LEU A 416 7.53 -15.51 10.50
N THR A 417 7.76 -16.65 11.15
CA THR A 417 6.71 -17.62 11.40
C THR A 417 5.73 -17.16 12.49
N PRO A 418 4.50 -17.71 12.56
CA PRO A 418 3.56 -17.37 13.61
C PRO A 418 4.11 -17.56 15.04
N ASP A 419 4.81 -18.66 15.30
CA ASP A 419 5.36 -18.93 16.63
C ASP A 419 6.49 -17.93 16.98
N GLU A 420 7.33 -17.55 16.02
CA GLU A 420 8.38 -16.54 16.21
C GLU A 420 7.80 -15.15 16.54
N PHE A 421 6.68 -14.75 15.92
CA PHE A 421 6.00 -13.50 16.32
C PHE A 421 5.48 -13.52 17.75
N VAL A 422 4.99 -14.67 18.21
CA VAL A 422 4.52 -14.85 19.58
C VAL A 422 5.69 -14.80 20.56
N GLU A 423 6.85 -15.36 20.18
CA GLU A 423 8.09 -15.26 20.96
C GLU A 423 8.59 -13.80 21.09
N LEU A 424 8.28 -12.92 20.12
CA LEU A 424 8.62 -11.49 20.17
C LEU A 424 7.63 -10.62 20.96
N PHE A 425 6.62 -11.21 21.61
CA PHE A 425 5.61 -10.46 22.37
C PHE A 425 6.19 -9.48 23.41
N ASP A 426 7.31 -9.82 24.04
CA ASP A 426 7.98 -9.02 25.08
C ASP A 426 9.30 -8.39 24.60
N GLU A 427 9.58 -8.43 23.30
CA GLU A 427 10.81 -7.89 22.69
C GLU A 427 11.13 -6.50 23.24
N TRP A 428 10.13 -5.62 23.20
CA TRP A 428 10.27 -4.22 23.54
C TRP A 428 10.29 -3.96 25.04
N ASP A 429 9.92 -4.88 25.93
CA ASP A 429 9.67 -4.56 27.34
C ASP A 429 10.93 -4.06 28.07
N ASN A 430 12.12 -4.46 27.61
CA ASN A 430 13.40 -4.17 28.27
C ASN A 430 14.34 -3.30 27.43
N TRP A 431 13.91 -2.79 26.27
CA TRP A 431 14.72 -1.89 25.44
C TRP A 431 14.95 -0.54 26.13
N SER A 432 15.96 0.21 25.70
CA SER A 432 16.15 1.58 26.19
C SER A 432 14.93 2.44 25.88
N ARG A 433 14.41 3.17 26.87
CA ARG A 433 13.29 4.11 26.67
C ARG A 433 13.66 5.37 25.90
N ASP A 434 14.96 5.59 25.69
CA ASP A 434 15.50 6.72 24.93
C ASP A 434 15.68 6.40 23.43
N TRP A 435 15.35 5.17 23.00
CA TRP A 435 15.54 4.73 21.63
C TRP A 435 14.18 4.49 20.96
N PRO A 436 13.66 5.45 20.17
CA PRO A 436 12.38 5.28 19.47
C PRO A 436 12.53 4.38 18.23
N ILE A 437 11.50 3.58 17.97
CA ILE A 437 11.47 2.53 16.95
C ILE A 437 10.33 2.76 15.95
N LEU A 438 10.63 2.59 14.67
CA LEU A 438 9.70 2.28 13.60
C LEU A 438 9.81 0.77 13.35
N VAL A 439 8.68 0.05 13.34
CA VAL A 439 8.61 -1.31 12.79
C VAL A 439 8.05 -1.18 11.38
N GLY A 440 8.91 -0.81 10.44
CA GLY A 440 8.53 -0.34 9.10
C GLY A 440 7.91 -1.43 8.24
N GLU A 441 8.28 -2.68 8.50
CA GLU A 441 7.78 -3.84 7.77
C GLU A 441 7.60 -5.04 8.71
N TYR A 442 6.42 -5.65 8.70
CA TYR A 442 6.24 -6.97 9.28
C TYR A 442 5.11 -7.77 8.64
N ALA A 443 5.29 -9.08 8.52
CA ALA A 443 4.25 -10.02 8.11
C ALA A 443 4.61 -11.48 8.45
N SER A 444 3.59 -12.31 8.67
CA SER A 444 3.77 -13.76 8.78
C SER A 444 3.90 -14.41 7.40
N THR A 445 5.14 -14.48 6.91
CA THR A 445 5.44 -14.92 5.53
C THR A 445 5.66 -16.43 5.40
N THR A 446 5.88 -17.12 6.51
CA THR A 446 6.18 -18.55 6.54
C THR A 446 5.34 -19.22 7.62
N GLY A 447 4.70 -20.35 7.33
CA GLY A 447 4.01 -21.14 8.34
C GLY A 447 4.98 -21.81 9.33
N ASN A 448 4.49 -22.20 10.51
CA ASN A 448 5.31 -22.91 11.52
C ASN A 448 5.87 -24.25 11.03
N ASP A 449 5.31 -24.82 9.96
CA ASP A 449 5.80 -26.02 9.28
C ASP A 449 6.84 -25.72 8.18
N GLY A 450 7.21 -24.45 7.99
CA GLY A 450 8.12 -23.96 6.96
C GLY A 450 7.47 -23.74 5.59
N SER A 451 6.14 -23.84 5.46
CA SER A 451 5.45 -23.55 4.21
C SER A 451 5.42 -22.06 3.91
N THR A 452 5.49 -21.69 2.62
CA THR A 452 5.29 -20.29 2.21
C THR A 452 3.84 -19.87 2.43
N THR A 453 3.63 -18.72 3.05
CA THR A 453 2.29 -18.13 3.20
C THR A 453 1.94 -17.34 1.94
N TYR A 454 0.98 -17.82 1.16
CA TYR A 454 0.48 -17.08 -0.01
C TYR A 454 -0.68 -16.13 0.36
N TRP A 455 -1.56 -16.59 1.24
CA TRP A 455 -2.69 -15.81 1.73
C TRP A 455 -2.57 -15.75 3.24
N SER A 456 -2.66 -14.55 3.82
CA SER A 456 -2.74 -14.42 5.27
C SER A 456 -3.87 -15.31 5.80
N TYR A 457 -3.59 -16.02 6.88
CA TYR A 457 -4.48 -16.99 7.48
C TYR A 457 -4.60 -16.74 8.98
N MET A 458 -5.67 -17.23 9.60
CA MET A 458 -6.05 -16.84 10.96
C MET A 458 -4.96 -17.02 12.02
N GLN A 459 -4.20 -18.12 12.02
CA GLN A 459 -3.08 -18.29 12.96
C GLN A 459 -1.97 -17.26 12.72
N GLY A 460 -1.58 -17.01 11.47
CA GLY A 460 -0.61 -15.96 11.12
C GLY A 460 -1.09 -14.58 11.57
N SER A 461 -2.30 -14.18 11.20
CA SER A 461 -2.86 -12.88 11.61
C SER A 461 -3.08 -12.77 13.13
N CYS A 462 -3.35 -13.89 13.81
CA CYS A 462 -3.44 -13.92 15.27
C CYS A 462 -2.06 -13.70 15.92
N SER A 463 -0.99 -14.30 15.39
CA SER A 463 0.38 -14.06 15.86
C SER A 463 0.84 -12.62 15.62
N GLU A 464 0.50 -12.05 14.47
CA GLU A 464 0.75 -10.63 14.17
C GLU A 464 0.02 -9.73 15.17
N ALA A 465 -1.22 -10.07 15.54
CA ALA A 465 -1.94 -9.36 16.60
C ALA A 465 -1.24 -9.47 17.96
N VAL A 466 -0.64 -10.63 18.30
CA VAL A 466 0.18 -10.78 19.52
C VAL A 466 1.36 -9.81 19.50
N TYR A 467 2.09 -9.76 18.39
CA TYR A 467 3.21 -8.83 18.22
C TYR A 467 2.75 -7.36 18.28
N MET A 468 1.63 -7.02 17.64
CA MET A 468 1.01 -5.69 17.72
C MET A 468 0.60 -5.29 19.13
N ILE A 469 0.15 -6.23 19.96
CA ILE A 469 -0.13 -6.00 21.38
C ILE A 469 1.17 -5.67 22.14
N GLY A 470 2.27 -6.38 21.84
CA GLY A 470 3.60 -6.08 22.36
C GLY A 470 4.09 -4.68 21.97
N MET A 471 3.92 -4.31 20.71
CA MET A 471 4.23 -2.97 20.18
C MET A 471 3.40 -1.87 20.88
N GLU A 472 2.08 -2.05 21.00
CA GLU A 472 1.20 -1.05 21.62
C GLU A 472 1.51 -0.88 23.12
N ARG A 473 1.80 -1.97 23.84
CA ARG A 473 2.22 -1.90 25.25
C ARG A 473 3.47 -1.03 25.42
N ASN A 474 4.35 -1.03 24.43
CA ASN A 474 5.61 -0.31 24.41
C ASN A 474 5.60 0.93 23.50
N SER A 475 4.43 1.54 23.29
CA SER A 475 4.31 2.68 22.36
C SER A 475 4.97 3.98 22.85
N ASP A 476 5.53 3.97 24.07
CA ASP A 476 6.50 4.95 24.54
C ASP A 476 7.81 4.91 23.77
N ILE A 477 8.19 3.79 23.16
CA ILE A 477 9.32 3.69 22.22
C ILE A 477 8.91 3.24 20.82
N VAL A 478 7.96 2.32 20.67
CA VAL A 478 7.47 1.90 19.35
C VAL A 478 6.51 2.96 18.84
N LYS A 479 7.01 3.82 17.94
CA LYS A 479 6.29 5.02 17.48
C LYS A 479 5.39 4.75 16.30
N MET A 480 5.79 3.82 15.44
CA MET A 480 5.18 3.57 14.16
C MET A 480 5.36 2.09 13.82
N ALA A 481 4.36 1.48 13.18
CA ALA A 481 4.40 0.11 12.71
C ALA A 481 3.52 -0.05 11.46
N SER A 482 3.99 -0.84 10.50
CA SER A 482 3.28 -1.09 9.24
C SER A 482 3.48 -2.52 8.75
N PHE A 483 2.37 -3.16 8.35
CA PHE A 483 2.41 -4.42 7.61
C PHE A 483 2.99 -4.18 6.20
N ALA A 484 3.76 -5.13 5.69
CA ALA A 484 4.26 -5.11 4.32
C ALA A 484 4.28 -6.52 3.69
N PRO A 485 4.03 -6.65 2.38
CA PRO A 485 3.62 -5.58 1.46
C PRO A 485 2.13 -5.21 1.58
N LEU A 486 1.77 -4.02 1.12
CA LEU A 486 0.41 -3.50 1.30
C LEU A 486 -0.61 -4.15 0.38
N LEU A 487 -0.29 -4.27 -0.90
CA LEU A 487 -1.25 -4.51 -1.95
C LEU A 487 -0.67 -5.47 -2.98
N GLU A 488 -1.46 -6.44 -3.40
CA GLU A 488 -1.17 -7.27 -4.57
C GLU A 488 -2.23 -7.11 -5.67
N HIS A 489 -1.79 -7.12 -6.91
CA HIS A 489 -2.64 -7.49 -8.03
C HIS A 489 -2.59 -9.00 -8.22
N PHE A 490 -3.73 -9.68 -8.05
CA PHE A 490 -3.80 -11.14 -8.13
C PHE A 490 -3.27 -11.66 -9.45
N ASP A 491 -2.62 -12.83 -9.36
CA ASP A 491 -1.93 -13.53 -10.45
C ASP A 491 -0.75 -12.77 -11.08
N MET A 492 -0.40 -11.58 -10.55
CA MET A 492 0.72 -10.74 -10.97
C MET A 492 1.67 -10.39 -9.83
N ALA A 493 1.63 -11.16 -8.73
CA ALA A 493 2.44 -10.91 -7.54
C ALA A 493 3.85 -11.55 -7.63
N GLU A 494 4.86 -10.80 -7.21
CA GLU A 494 6.24 -11.25 -6.97
C GLU A 494 6.46 -11.74 -5.53
N TRP A 495 5.68 -11.25 -4.57
CA TRP A 495 5.78 -11.56 -3.15
C TRP A 495 4.41 -11.80 -2.52
N SER A 496 4.36 -12.62 -1.47
CA SER A 496 3.15 -12.88 -0.67
C SER A 496 3.53 -13.25 0.78
N PRO A 497 2.62 -13.10 1.76
CA PRO A 497 1.25 -12.58 1.64
C PRO A 497 1.19 -11.05 1.72
N ASP A 498 0.08 -10.50 1.24
CA ASP A 498 -0.18 -9.06 1.23
C ASP A 498 -1.33 -8.67 2.15
N LEU A 499 -1.41 -7.38 2.51
CA LEU A 499 -2.47 -6.92 3.40
C LEU A 499 -3.84 -7.06 2.71
N PHE A 500 -3.96 -6.65 1.46
CA PHE A 500 -5.15 -6.89 0.64
C PHE A 500 -4.77 -6.97 -0.83
N GLY A 501 -5.71 -7.40 -1.67
CA GLY A 501 -5.45 -7.48 -3.11
C GLY A 501 -6.66 -7.21 -3.96
N LEU A 502 -6.43 -7.17 -5.27
CA LEU A 502 -7.45 -6.97 -6.29
C LEU A 502 -7.07 -7.65 -7.61
N ASP A 503 -8.02 -7.77 -8.51
CA ASP A 503 -7.76 -7.94 -9.93
C ASP A 503 -8.58 -6.91 -10.75
N SER A 504 -8.49 -6.99 -12.07
CA SER A 504 -9.21 -6.09 -12.98
C SER A 504 -10.72 -6.36 -13.12
N SER A 505 -11.32 -7.27 -12.36
CA SER A 505 -12.76 -7.50 -12.36
C SER A 505 -13.49 -6.59 -11.35
N PRO A 506 -14.78 -6.29 -11.58
CA PRO A 506 -15.58 -5.56 -10.59
C PRO A 506 -15.69 -6.33 -9.28
N ASP A 507 -15.72 -5.61 -8.16
CA ASP A 507 -15.86 -6.16 -6.80
C ASP A 507 -14.74 -7.14 -6.38
N SER A 508 -13.55 -7.07 -7.00
CA SER A 508 -12.42 -7.98 -6.74
C SER A 508 -11.63 -7.70 -5.46
N ILE A 509 -11.79 -6.51 -4.88
CA ILE A 509 -11.02 -6.09 -3.71
C ILE A 509 -11.27 -7.06 -2.54
N THR A 510 -10.21 -7.73 -2.11
CA THR A 510 -10.26 -8.79 -1.10
C THR A 510 -9.31 -8.43 0.05
N GLY A 511 -9.86 -8.12 1.22
CA GLY A 511 -9.06 -7.94 2.44
C GLY A 511 -8.61 -9.28 3.02
N SER A 512 -7.32 -9.42 3.32
CA SER A 512 -6.79 -10.61 3.98
C SER A 512 -7.25 -10.69 5.45
N THR A 513 -7.00 -11.80 6.15
CA THR A 513 -7.27 -11.87 7.59
C THR A 513 -6.46 -10.81 8.35
N SER A 514 -5.24 -10.50 7.91
CA SER A 514 -4.39 -9.46 8.50
C SER A 514 -4.93 -8.06 8.26
N TYR A 515 -5.58 -7.78 7.10
CA TYR A 515 -6.29 -6.51 6.87
C TYR A 515 -7.31 -6.21 7.98
N TYR A 516 -8.12 -7.21 8.35
CA TYR A 516 -9.11 -7.02 9.40
C TYR A 516 -8.49 -6.82 10.78
N VAL A 517 -7.36 -7.47 11.08
CA VAL A 517 -6.59 -7.20 12.31
C VAL A 517 -6.06 -5.77 12.33
N GLN A 518 -5.40 -5.32 11.27
CA GLN A 518 -4.88 -3.95 11.14
C GLN A 518 -6.00 -2.92 11.31
N LYS A 519 -7.12 -3.10 10.61
CA LYS A 519 -8.29 -2.23 10.72
C LYS A 519 -8.86 -2.20 12.14
N MET A 520 -9.02 -3.36 12.80
CA MET A 520 -9.50 -3.43 14.17
C MET A 520 -8.59 -2.68 15.14
N PHE A 521 -7.28 -2.86 15.04
CA PHE A 521 -6.33 -2.23 15.96
C PHE A 521 -6.20 -0.73 15.69
N SER A 522 -6.14 -0.34 14.42
CA SER A 522 -5.98 1.05 13.99
C SER A 522 -7.24 1.89 14.24
N THR A 523 -8.44 1.31 14.20
CA THR A 523 -9.68 2.08 14.47
C THR A 523 -10.00 2.21 15.96
N ASN A 524 -9.29 1.48 16.84
CA ASN A 524 -9.51 1.47 18.29
C ASN A 524 -8.21 1.84 19.03
N ARG A 525 -7.96 3.15 19.19
CA ARG A 525 -6.72 3.68 19.76
C ARG A 525 -6.97 4.46 21.04
N GLY A 526 -6.28 4.10 22.11
CA GLY A 526 -6.13 4.96 23.28
C GLY A 526 -4.95 5.93 23.12
N SER A 527 -5.00 7.06 23.83
CA SER A 527 -3.88 8.00 23.97
C SER A 527 -2.96 7.60 25.13
N THR A 528 -3.47 6.81 26.09
CA THR A 528 -2.72 6.32 27.24
C THR A 528 -2.87 4.81 27.34
N ILE A 529 -1.74 4.09 27.38
CA ILE A 529 -1.69 2.67 27.69
C ILE A 529 -1.88 2.48 29.19
N LEU A 530 -2.60 1.44 29.61
CA LEU A 530 -2.98 1.22 31.00
C LEU A 530 -2.44 -0.11 31.54
N PRO A 531 -1.93 -0.12 32.79
CA PRO A 531 -1.56 -1.37 33.46
C PRO A 531 -2.77 -2.30 33.61
N VAL A 532 -2.55 -3.60 33.38
CA VAL A 532 -3.55 -4.65 33.58
C VAL A 532 -3.05 -5.63 34.62
N ASN A 533 -3.82 -5.85 35.68
CA ASN A 533 -3.57 -6.92 36.65
C ASN A 533 -4.38 -8.15 36.24
N ALA A 534 -3.69 -9.26 35.97
CA ALA A 534 -4.29 -10.49 35.47
C ALA A 534 -4.19 -11.64 36.47
N THR A 535 -5.19 -12.54 36.48
CA THR A 535 -5.16 -13.77 37.29
C THR A 535 -4.43 -14.94 36.62
N GLY A 536 -3.93 -14.75 35.39
CA GLY A 536 -3.19 -15.75 34.61
C GLY A 536 -2.06 -15.12 33.80
N ASP A 537 -1.23 -15.98 33.20
CA ASP A 537 -0.13 -15.58 32.33
C ASP A 537 -0.64 -15.30 30.89
N PHE A 538 0.22 -14.72 30.05
CA PHE A 538 -0.13 -14.31 28.69
C PHE A 538 -0.30 -15.47 27.69
N ASP A 539 0.37 -16.60 27.82
CA ASP A 539 0.21 -17.70 26.86
C ASP A 539 -0.97 -18.61 27.29
N PRO A 540 -2.03 -18.80 26.47
CA PRO A 540 -2.18 -18.41 25.04
C PRO A 540 -2.99 -17.13 24.77
N LEU A 541 -3.40 -16.40 25.81
CA LEU A 541 -4.18 -15.17 25.70
C LEU A 541 -3.34 -13.90 25.93
N PHE A 542 -3.11 -13.12 24.88
CA PHE A 542 -2.33 -11.89 24.94
C PHE A 542 -3.24 -10.66 25.03
N TRP A 543 -2.81 -9.60 25.73
CA TRP A 543 -3.63 -8.39 25.91
C TRP A 543 -2.86 -7.08 26.06
N VAL A 544 -3.51 -5.98 25.67
CA VAL A 544 -3.14 -4.60 26.01
C VAL A 544 -4.40 -3.81 26.29
N ALA A 545 -4.33 -2.89 27.26
CA ALA A 545 -5.41 -1.96 27.54
C ALA A 545 -4.94 -0.52 27.30
N SER A 546 -5.82 0.29 26.75
CA SER A 546 -5.59 1.73 26.56
C SER A 546 -6.87 2.53 26.77
N VAL A 547 -6.75 3.83 26.98
CA VAL A 547 -7.89 4.75 27.11
C VAL A 547 -7.69 5.96 26.22
N SER A 548 -8.76 6.39 25.53
CA SER A 548 -8.75 7.62 24.74
C SER A 548 -8.96 8.86 25.61
N ASP A 549 -8.63 10.03 25.07
CA ASP A 549 -8.92 11.32 25.70
C ASP A 549 -10.43 11.54 25.91
N ALA A 550 -11.27 10.85 25.13
CA ALA A 550 -12.72 10.87 25.26
C ALA A 550 -13.26 9.95 26.38
N GLY A 551 -12.40 9.17 27.02
CA GLY A 551 -12.77 8.25 28.11
C GLY A 551 -13.26 6.88 27.65
N THR A 552 -13.04 6.51 26.38
CA THR A 552 -13.30 5.14 25.90
C THR A 552 -12.10 4.26 26.23
N TYR A 553 -12.33 3.16 26.91
CA TYR A 553 -11.35 2.13 27.18
C TYR A 553 -11.36 1.09 26.07
N TYR A 554 -10.17 0.70 25.61
CA TYR A 554 -9.96 -0.36 24.65
C TYR A 554 -9.16 -1.46 25.32
N VAL A 555 -9.63 -2.71 25.21
CA VAL A 555 -8.84 -3.90 25.56
C VAL A 555 -8.73 -4.76 24.32
N LYS A 556 -7.53 -4.82 23.76
CA LYS A 556 -7.22 -5.67 22.60
C LYS A 556 -6.70 -7.00 23.09
N LEU A 557 -7.18 -8.06 22.47
CA LEU A 557 -6.97 -9.43 22.90
C LEU A 557 -6.60 -10.31 21.69
N ALA A 558 -5.68 -11.24 21.88
CA ALA A 558 -5.37 -12.28 20.91
C ALA A 558 -5.29 -13.64 21.62
N ASN A 559 -6.11 -14.60 21.20
CA ASN A 559 -6.05 -15.99 21.67
C ASN A 559 -5.29 -16.82 20.63
N TYR A 560 -3.96 -16.92 20.81
CA TYR A 560 -3.09 -17.74 20.00
C TYR A 560 -3.09 -19.19 20.52
N GLY A 561 -4.25 -19.82 20.49
CA GLY A 561 -4.42 -21.17 21.02
C GLY A 561 -5.58 -21.92 20.39
N ALA A 562 -5.49 -23.25 20.41
CA ALA A 562 -6.48 -24.14 19.81
C ALA A 562 -7.76 -24.32 20.65
N THR A 563 -7.91 -23.60 21.77
CA THR A 563 -9.07 -23.72 22.67
C THR A 563 -9.61 -22.35 23.04
N SER A 564 -10.94 -22.29 23.23
CA SER A 564 -11.63 -21.07 23.63
C SER A 564 -11.22 -20.62 25.04
N GLN A 565 -11.02 -19.30 25.21
CA GLN A 565 -10.68 -18.66 26.48
C GLN A 565 -11.87 -17.83 26.97
N ASN A 566 -12.31 -18.06 28.21
CA ASN A 566 -13.26 -17.16 28.86
C ASN A 566 -12.49 -16.04 29.55
N VAL A 567 -12.79 -14.79 29.20
CA VAL A 567 -12.09 -13.61 29.71
C VAL A 567 -13.10 -12.69 30.39
N THR A 568 -12.81 -12.29 31.62
CA THR A 568 -13.59 -11.26 32.32
C THR A 568 -12.75 -10.01 32.46
N VAL A 569 -13.15 -8.94 31.77
CA VAL A 569 -12.47 -7.65 31.78
C VAL A 569 -13.18 -6.72 32.77
N ASN A 570 -12.47 -6.26 33.79
CA ASN A 570 -12.95 -5.36 34.82
C ASN A 570 -12.39 -3.95 34.62
N ILE A 571 -13.29 -2.98 34.41
CA ILE A 571 -12.97 -1.56 34.20
C ILE A 571 -13.98 -0.73 34.99
N GLU A 572 -13.57 -0.19 36.14
CA GLU A 572 -14.51 0.48 37.04
C GLU A 572 -15.17 1.72 36.39
N GLY A 573 -16.51 1.73 36.41
CA GLY A 573 -17.32 2.87 35.99
C GLY A 573 -17.83 2.81 34.54
N THR A 574 -17.34 1.85 33.74
CA THR A 574 -17.84 1.64 32.37
C THR A 574 -19.12 0.81 32.35
N THR A 575 -20.01 1.06 31.41
CA THR A 575 -21.36 0.47 31.41
C THR A 575 -21.72 -0.28 30.14
N SER A 576 -21.21 0.15 28.99
CA SER A 576 -21.52 -0.47 27.71
C SER A 576 -20.50 -0.08 26.65
N GLY A 577 -20.58 -0.77 25.52
CA GLY A 577 -19.82 -0.45 24.33
C GLY A 577 -19.91 -1.59 23.33
N ASP A 578 -18.84 -1.83 22.60
CA ASP A 578 -18.78 -2.79 21.52
C ASP A 578 -17.66 -3.82 21.75
N PHE A 579 -17.92 -5.04 21.29
CA PHE A 579 -16.96 -6.12 21.21
C PHE A 579 -16.80 -6.51 19.74
N GLN A 580 -15.63 -6.21 19.19
CA GLN A 580 -15.23 -6.59 17.85
C GLN A 580 -14.47 -7.91 17.90
N LEU A 581 -14.77 -8.85 17.01
CA LEU A 581 -14.18 -10.19 16.97
C LEU A 581 -13.87 -10.60 15.53
N LEU A 582 -12.63 -11.03 15.31
CA LEU A 582 -12.17 -11.76 14.15
C LEU A 582 -11.75 -13.16 14.59
N THR A 583 -12.31 -14.20 13.98
CA THR A 583 -12.00 -15.60 14.32
C THR A 583 -12.30 -16.53 13.14
N GLY A 584 -11.60 -17.65 13.08
CA GLY A 584 -11.81 -18.71 12.10
C GLY A 584 -11.06 -19.98 12.52
N GLY A 585 -11.06 -20.98 11.64
CA GLY A 585 -10.17 -22.14 11.84
C GLY A 585 -8.71 -21.73 11.67
N GLU A 586 -7.79 -22.48 12.29
CA GLU A 586 -6.34 -22.20 12.33
C GLU A 586 -5.77 -21.76 10.98
N SER A 587 -6.05 -22.52 9.92
CA SER A 587 -5.51 -22.34 8.57
C SER A 587 -6.48 -21.63 7.60
N VAL A 588 -7.53 -20.98 8.09
CA VAL A 588 -8.53 -20.35 7.22
C VAL A 588 -8.02 -18.99 6.76
N SER A 589 -8.16 -18.72 5.46
CA SER A 589 -7.83 -17.47 4.79
C SER A 589 -9.05 -16.87 4.10
N ASN A 590 -8.96 -15.59 3.72
CA ASN A 590 -9.76 -15.06 2.62
C ASN A 590 -8.98 -15.30 1.32
N TYR A 591 -9.70 -15.65 0.26
CA TYR A 591 -9.14 -15.84 -1.08
C TYR A 591 -9.71 -14.79 -2.03
N PRO A 592 -9.06 -14.52 -3.19
CA PRO A 592 -9.62 -13.66 -4.22
C PRO A 592 -11.08 -14.00 -4.49
N HIS A 593 -11.98 -13.01 -4.38
CA HIS A 593 -13.43 -13.14 -4.57
C HIS A 593 -14.17 -14.02 -3.55
N ASP A 594 -13.49 -14.57 -2.55
CA ASP A 594 -14.06 -15.43 -1.51
C ASP A 594 -13.61 -14.97 -0.12
N VAL A 595 -14.26 -13.92 0.36
CA VAL A 595 -14.10 -13.37 1.70
C VAL A 595 -15.06 -14.08 2.64
N SER A 596 -14.52 -14.97 3.48
CA SER A 596 -15.29 -15.75 4.46
C SER A 596 -15.10 -15.28 5.90
N ILE A 597 -13.99 -14.59 6.18
CA ILE A 597 -13.62 -14.07 7.50
C ILE A 597 -13.60 -12.55 7.45
N THR A 598 -14.45 -11.95 8.26
CA THR A 598 -14.51 -10.49 8.47
C THR A 598 -14.74 -10.20 9.96
N THR A 599 -14.45 -8.97 10.38
CA THR A 599 -14.74 -8.54 11.74
C THR A 599 -16.25 -8.54 12.01
N THR A 600 -16.67 -9.22 13.07
CA THR A 600 -18.02 -9.12 13.63
C THR A 600 -18.04 -8.12 14.79
N THR A 601 -19.16 -7.42 15.01
CA THR A 601 -19.31 -6.48 16.13
C THR A 601 -20.60 -6.78 16.90
N LEU A 602 -20.47 -6.95 18.21
CA LEU A 602 -21.57 -7.15 19.16
C LEU A 602 -21.58 -6.01 20.17
N SER A 603 -22.76 -5.49 20.49
CA SER A 603 -22.88 -4.57 21.65
C SER A 603 -22.78 -5.36 22.95
N VAL A 604 -22.07 -4.81 23.92
CA VAL A 604 -21.90 -5.37 25.26
C VAL A 604 -22.40 -4.39 26.31
N SER A 605 -22.85 -4.93 27.44
CA SER A 605 -23.28 -4.14 28.59
C SER A 605 -22.82 -4.83 29.88
N GLY A 606 -22.51 -4.02 30.89
CA GLY A 606 -21.95 -4.46 32.15
C GLY A 606 -22.00 -3.37 33.21
N SER A 607 -21.55 -3.69 34.42
CA SER A 607 -21.41 -2.72 35.51
C SER A 607 -19.94 -2.66 35.93
N GLY A 608 -19.08 -2.24 35.01
CA GLY A 608 -17.63 -2.24 35.14
C GLY A 608 -16.97 -3.62 35.03
N SER A 609 -17.70 -4.62 34.53
CA SER A 609 -17.22 -5.97 34.32
C SER A 609 -17.91 -6.57 33.10
N PHE A 610 -17.12 -7.14 32.18
CA PHE A 610 -17.58 -7.70 30.91
C PHE A 610 -16.95 -9.08 30.72
N THR A 611 -17.77 -10.12 30.62
CA THR A 611 -17.29 -11.46 30.32
C THR A 611 -17.52 -11.74 28.84
N VAL A 612 -16.45 -12.10 28.14
CA VAL A 612 -16.45 -12.45 26.72
C VAL A 612 -15.80 -13.82 26.54
N GLU A 613 -16.26 -14.54 25.53
CA GLU A 613 -15.63 -15.77 25.07
C GLU A 613 -14.75 -15.43 23.87
N LEU A 614 -13.46 -15.80 23.92
CA LEU A 614 -12.54 -15.71 22.80
C LEU A 614 -12.32 -17.10 22.23
N PRO A 615 -12.87 -17.42 21.04
CA PRO A 615 -12.66 -18.71 20.40
C PRO A 615 -11.18 -18.99 20.12
N ALA A 616 -10.86 -20.21 19.72
CA ALA A 616 -9.53 -20.56 19.23
C ALA A 616 -9.13 -19.65 18.06
N TRP A 617 -7.85 -19.26 18.00
CA TRP A 617 -7.29 -18.41 16.93
C TRP A 617 -8.15 -17.16 16.68
N ALA A 618 -8.29 -16.33 17.71
CA ALA A 618 -9.18 -15.18 17.69
C ALA A 618 -8.47 -13.89 18.06
N VAL A 619 -8.86 -12.80 17.41
CA VAL A 619 -8.42 -11.43 17.72
C VAL A 619 -9.66 -10.61 18.04
N ALA A 620 -9.62 -9.87 19.14
CA ALA A 620 -10.77 -9.10 19.61
C ALA A 620 -10.39 -7.72 20.14
N VAL A 621 -11.35 -6.80 20.07
CA VAL A 621 -11.27 -5.50 20.74
C VAL A 621 -12.54 -5.26 21.52
N LEU A 622 -12.41 -5.09 22.83
CA LEU A 622 -13.47 -4.61 23.71
C LEU A 622 -13.32 -3.10 23.87
N ALA A 623 -14.26 -2.33 23.34
CA ALA A 623 -14.31 -0.88 23.44
C ALA A 623 -15.48 -0.45 24.33
N VAL A 624 -15.24 0.11 25.52
CA VAL A 624 -16.29 0.42 26.51
C VAL A 624 -16.08 1.77 27.19
N SER A 625 -17.17 2.40 27.64
CA SER A 625 -17.16 3.70 28.34
C SER A 625 -18.09 3.73 29.55
#